data_AF-A0AA36C568-F1
#
_entry.id   AF-A0AA36C568-F1
#
_cell.length_a   1.000
_cell.length_b   1.000
_cell.length_c   1.000
_cell.angle_alpha   90.00
_cell.angle_beta   90.00
_cell.angle_gamma   90.00
#
_symmetry.space_group_name_H-M   'P 1'
#
loop_
_entity.id
_entity.type
_entity.pdbx_description
1 polymer ?
#
loop_
_entity_poly.entity_id
_entity_poly.type
_entity_poly.pdbx_seq_one_letter_code
_entity_poly.pdbx_strand_id
1 'polypeptide(L)'
;MHHSCSIWTTRQTPTKLDEVVHALQNMEADIEFVSPCQREINAYAQNGVPVYVYSFDYVPESPIYEEEMKTFHLFGKDPIKVERRDGGEKRLDAFHGLDHAYIFSRGYSSNFEIKPFTKKDETLSTMLTNMLTNFVKTGDPSTKRFAFPPFTNESSQYVSINVPPKIENGDLHWPSPKFWNVEAELISKYVPRDGDTVADPDADLTNEERVQLGAYRRAWWALWVLVIILAVVIWGIVAYCILRKQCSVRSKPYDNIVVPR
;
A
#
# COMPACT_ATOMS: atom_id res chain seq x y z
N MET A 1 54.85 18.09 29.40
CA MET A 1 54.44 17.05 28.43
C MET A 1 52.96 17.24 28.14
N HIS A 2 52.62 17.94 27.05
CA HIS A 2 51.25 18.04 26.56
C HIS A 2 51.08 17.02 25.44
N HIS A 3 50.27 15.99 25.66
CA HIS A 3 49.78 15.15 24.57
C HIS A 3 48.55 15.84 23.97
N SER A 4 48.69 16.39 22.76
CA SER A 4 47.55 16.69 21.90
C SER A 4 46.94 15.37 21.44
N CYS A 5 45.69 15.12 21.82
CA CYS A 5 44.87 14.07 21.24
C CYS A 5 43.97 14.73 20.19
N SER A 6 44.32 14.59 18.91
CA SER A 6 43.46 14.97 17.81
C SER A 6 42.61 13.77 17.41
N ILE A 7 41.33 13.79 17.76
CA ILE A 7 40.36 12.81 17.28
C ILE A 7 39.87 13.29 15.91
N TRP A 8 40.31 12.60 14.85
CA TRP A 8 39.70 12.71 13.54
C TRP A 8 38.50 11.77 13.50
N THR A 9 37.29 12.30 13.64
CA THR A 9 36.05 11.54 13.44
C THR A 9 35.32 12.07 12.22
N THR A 10 34.97 11.17 11.29
CA THR A 10 34.11 11.45 10.13
C THR A 10 32.63 11.25 10.44
N ARG A 11 32.22 11.20 11.72
CA ARG A 11 30.79 11.18 12.05
C ARG A 11 30.19 12.56 11.81
N GLN A 12 29.56 12.74 10.64
CA GLN A 12 28.53 13.74 10.48
C GLN A 12 27.45 13.46 11.55
N THR A 13 27.35 14.35 12.54
CA THR A 13 26.18 14.41 13.41
C THR A 13 24.95 14.64 12.53
N PRO A 14 23.82 13.92 12.73
CA PRO A 14 22.59 14.19 12.01
C PRO A 14 22.28 15.68 12.10
N THR A 15 22.00 16.32 10.97
CA THR A 15 21.58 17.71 11.04
C THR A 15 20.19 17.76 11.65
N LYS A 16 19.84 18.86 12.31
CA LYS A 16 18.47 19.09 12.82
C LYS A 16 17.39 18.92 11.73
N LEU A 17 17.79 19.07 10.46
CA LEU A 17 16.94 18.82 9.30
C LEU A 17 16.68 17.32 9.07
N ASP A 18 17.70 16.46 9.20
CA ASP A 18 17.55 15.01 9.03
C ASP A 18 16.60 14.43 10.10
N GLU A 19 16.68 14.92 11.33
CA GLU A 19 15.77 14.51 12.43
C GLU A 19 14.32 14.91 12.13
N VAL A 20 14.11 16.13 11.62
CA VAL A 20 12.77 16.60 11.24
C VAL A 20 12.20 15.79 10.09
N VAL A 21 13.03 15.48 9.08
CA VAL A 21 12.59 14.65 7.93
C VAL A 21 12.21 13.25 8.40
N HIS A 22 13.02 12.61 9.25
CA HIS A 22 12.71 11.29 9.79
C HIS A 22 11.42 11.29 10.62
N ALA A 23 11.22 12.32 11.46
CA ALA A 23 10.00 12.47 12.24
C ALA A 23 8.75 12.64 11.35
N LEU A 24 8.87 13.41 10.26
CA LEU A 24 7.78 13.57 9.29
C LEU A 24 7.47 12.25 8.56
N GLN A 25 8.49 11.50 8.16
CA GLN A 25 8.32 10.19 7.52
C GLN A 25 7.65 9.18 8.45
N ASN A 26 8.04 9.13 9.72
CA ASN A 26 7.38 8.27 10.71
C ASN A 26 5.93 8.68 10.92
N MET A 27 5.66 9.99 11.01
CA MET A 27 4.30 10.52 11.17
C MET A 27 3.42 10.14 9.96
N GLU A 28 3.92 10.31 8.73
CA GLU A 28 3.22 9.91 7.51
C GLU A 28 2.96 8.40 7.50
N ALA A 29 3.96 7.57 7.82
CA ALA A 29 3.81 6.13 7.91
C ALA A 29 2.78 5.71 8.97
N ASP A 30 2.79 6.38 10.12
CA ASP A 30 1.87 6.11 11.22
C ASP A 30 0.41 6.43 10.85
N ILE A 31 0.19 7.53 10.14
CA ILE A 31 -1.16 7.97 9.70
C ILE A 31 -1.67 7.08 8.57
N GLU A 32 -0.85 6.83 7.55
CA GLU A 32 -1.30 6.17 6.31
C GLU A 32 -1.35 4.64 6.42
N PHE A 33 -0.44 4.04 7.21
CA PHE A 33 -0.28 2.59 7.25
C PHE A 33 -0.49 2.00 8.65
N VAL A 34 0.28 2.44 9.65
CA VAL A 34 0.34 1.74 10.95
C VAL A 34 -0.98 1.85 11.72
N SER A 35 -1.52 3.06 11.87
CA SER A 35 -2.71 3.28 12.70
C SER A 35 -3.98 2.63 12.10
N PRO A 36 -4.26 2.76 10.79
CA PRO A 36 -5.34 2.01 10.15
C PRO A 36 -5.16 0.49 10.28
N CYS A 37 -3.93 -0.02 10.08
CA CYS A 37 -3.63 -1.43 10.20
C CYS A 37 -3.90 -1.95 11.62
N GLN A 38 -3.44 -1.25 12.66
CA GLN A 38 -3.70 -1.64 14.04
C GLN A 38 -5.19 -1.65 14.37
N ARG A 39 -5.96 -0.70 13.82
CA ARG A 39 -7.41 -0.66 14.00
C ARG A 39 -8.09 -1.88 13.36
N GLU A 40 -7.65 -2.27 12.17
CA GLU A 40 -8.14 -3.48 11.48
C GLU A 40 -7.78 -4.76 12.24
N ILE A 41 -6.52 -4.88 12.70
CA ILE A 41 -6.04 -5.99 13.55
C ILE A 41 -6.94 -6.14 14.79
N ASN A 42 -7.17 -5.05 15.51
CA ASN A 42 -7.98 -5.05 16.73
C ASN A 42 -9.42 -5.47 16.41
N ALA A 43 -10.00 -4.97 15.31
CA ALA A 43 -11.35 -5.31 14.89
C ALA A 43 -11.48 -6.81 14.55
N TYR A 44 -10.52 -7.39 13.82
CA TYR A 44 -10.54 -8.82 13.53
C TYR A 44 -10.38 -9.68 14.78
N ALA A 45 -9.44 -9.32 15.67
CA ALA A 45 -9.21 -10.02 16.92
C ALA A 45 -10.45 -9.97 17.84
N GLN A 46 -11.14 -8.83 17.93
CA GLN A 46 -12.39 -8.69 18.70
C GLN A 46 -13.52 -9.57 18.17
N ASN A 47 -13.54 -9.82 16.86
CA ASN A 47 -14.54 -10.68 16.21
C ASN A 47 -14.15 -12.17 16.20
N GLY A 48 -13.09 -12.56 16.93
CA GLY A 48 -12.64 -13.95 17.02
C GLY A 48 -12.02 -14.50 15.74
N VAL A 49 -11.61 -13.63 14.81
CA VAL A 49 -10.86 -14.02 13.62
C VAL A 49 -9.39 -14.22 14.02
N PRO A 50 -8.75 -15.35 13.66
CA PRO A 50 -7.31 -15.53 13.90
C PRO A 50 -6.50 -14.49 13.12
N VAL A 51 -5.66 -13.72 13.83
CA VAL A 51 -4.82 -12.68 13.23
C VAL A 51 -3.34 -12.99 13.53
N TYR A 52 -2.47 -12.76 12.55
CA TYR A 52 -1.02 -12.83 12.71
C TYR A 52 -0.43 -11.52 12.21
N VAL A 53 0.34 -10.84 13.05
CA VAL A 53 0.82 -9.49 12.80
C VAL A 53 2.33 -9.51 12.67
N TYR A 54 2.86 -8.79 11.69
CA TYR A 54 4.29 -8.58 11.55
C TYR A 54 4.64 -7.13 11.19
N SER A 55 5.84 -6.71 11.57
CA SER A 55 6.53 -5.53 11.03
C SER A 55 7.69 -6.01 10.14
N PHE A 56 7.97 -5.31 9.05
CA PHE A 56 9.12 -5.61 8.19
C PHE A 56 10.29 -4.69 8.54
N ASP A 57 11.28 -5.22 9.24
CA ASP A 57 12.39 -4.43 9.82
C ASP A 57 13.77 -4.82 9.24
N TYR A 58 13.77 -5.56 8.13
CA TYR A 58 14.99 -5.95 7.46
C TYR A 58 15.43 -4.89 6.44
N VAL A 59 16.73 -4.57 6.47
CA VAL A 59 17.36 -3.69 5.49
C VAL A 59 18.51 -4.44 4.83
N PRO A 60 18.60 -4.48 3.49
CA PRO A 60 19.71 -5.12 2.80
C PRO A 60 21.04 -4.45 3.14
N GLU A 61 22.10 -5.26 3.29
CA GLU A 61 23.48 -4.76 3.40
C GLU A 61 24.01 -4.29 2.03
N SER A 62 23.45 -4.82 0.96
CA SER A 62 23.82 -4.47 -0.40
C SER A 62 23.18 -3.16 -0.85
N PRO A 63 23.88 -2.40 -1.71
CA PRO A 63 23.30 -1.22 -2.33
C PRO A 63 22.02 -1.53 -3.11
N ILE A 64 21.14 -0.55 -3.06
CA ILE A 64 19.90 -0.49 -3.80
C ILE A 64 20.15 0.32 -5.07
N TYR A 65 19.69 -0.21 -6.20
CA TYR A 65 19.71 0.47 -7.48
C TYR A 65 18.28 0.79 -7.88
N GLU A 66 18.00 2.06 -8.14
CA GLU A 66 16.72 2.54 -8.63
C GLU A 66 16.90 3.09 -10.05
N GLU A 67 16.15 2.54 -11.01
CA GLU A 67 16.14 2.95 -12.41
C GLU A 67 14.91 3.81 -12.68
N GLU A 68 15.10 5.05 -13.13
CA GLU A 68 14.01 5.97 -13.44
C GLU A 68 14.14 6.50 -14.87
N MET A 69 13.05 6.50 -15.63
CA MET A 69 13.00 7.11 -16.96
C MET A 69 12.58 8.58 -16.84
N LYS A 70 13.53 9.50 -17.06
CA LYS A 70 13.28 10.95 -17.00
C LYS A 70 13.43 11.61 -18.37
N THR A 71 12.44 12.41 -18.75
CA THR A 71 12.57 13.31 -19.90
C THR A 71 13.15 14.64 -19.44
N PHE A 72 14.29 15.01 -20.01
CA PHE A 72 14.96 16.27 -19.73
C PHE A 72 14.87 17.17 -20.95
N HIS A 73 14.37 18.39 -20.78
CA HIS A 73 14.24 19.37 -21.87
C HIS A 73 15.56 19.66 -22.60
N LEU A 74 16.72 19.48 -21.93
CA LEU A 74 18.06 19.63 -22.52
C LEU A 74 18.42 18.53 -23.52
N PHE A 75 17.83 17.35 -23.43
CA PHE A 75 18.19 16.17 -24.23
C PHE A 75 17.09 15.77 -25.24
N GLY A 76 16.13 16.66 -25.50
CA GLY A 76 15.03 16.42 -26.43
C GLY A 76 13.80 15.80 -25.77
N LYS A 77 12.94 15.14 -26.56
CA LYS A 77 11.70 14.50 -26.09
C LYS A 77 11.89 13.06 -25.61
N ASP A 78 13.06 12.48 -25.87
CA ASP A 78 13.31 11.08 -25.56
C ASP A 78 13.61 10.91 -24.06
N PRO A 79 12.98 9.93 -23.39
CA PRO A 79 13.27 9.64 -22.00
C PRO A 79 14.67 9.05 -21.86
N ILE A 80 15.41 9.51 -20.86
CA ILE A 80 16.73 9.00 -20.48
C ILE A 80 16.59 8.12 -19.24
N LYS A 81 17.21 6.95 -19.28
CA LYS A 81 17.35 6.07 -18.13
C LYS A 81 18.38 6.66 -17.15
N VAL A 82 17.92 7.00 -15.96
CA VAL A 82 18.75 7.46 -14.84
C VAL A 82 18.81 6.34 -13.81
N GLU A 83 20.01 5.89 -13.49
CA GLU A 83 20.23 4.93 -12.41
C GLU A 83 20.71 5.69 -11.17
N ARG A 84 19.96 5.58 -10.08
CA ARG A 84 20.32 6.09 -8.77
C ARG A 84 20.78 4.92 -7.90
N ARG A 85 21.92 5.09 -7.25
CA ARG A 85 22.44 4.14 -6.28
C ARG A 85 22.20 4.68 -4.87
N ASP A 86 21.32 4.02 -4.14
CA ASP A 86 21.15 4.24 -2.71
C ASP A 86 22.05 3.24 -1.95
N GLY A 87 23.18 3.74 -1.47
CA GLY A 87 24.20 2.97 -0.75
C GLY A 87 25.24 3.83 -0.05
N GLY A 88 24.91 5.08 0.27
CA GLY A 88 25.77 5.99 1.03
C GLY A 88 25.73 5.71 2.54
N GLU A 89 26.56 6.39 3.33
CA GLU A 89 26.68 6.26 4.80
C GLU A 89 25.37 6.47 5.59
N LYS A 90 24.27 6.86 4.93
CA LYS A 90 22.94 6.95 5.54
C LYS A 90 22.35 5.54 5.70
N ARG A 91 22.14 5.16 6.96
CA ARG A 91 21.42 3.96 7.34
C ARG A 91 19.95 4.16 6.95
N LEU A 92 19.53 3.51 5.87
CA LEU A 92 18.13 3.48 5.46
C LEU A 92 17.36 2.56 6.41
N ASP A 93 16.16 2.97 6.79
CA ASP A 93 15.19 2.09 7.41
C ASP A 93 14.42 1.33 6.31
N ALA A 94 13.72 0.27 6.69
CA ALA A 94 12.84 -0.41 5.76
C ALA A 94 11.75 0.56 5.29
N PHE A 95 11.55 0.65 3.96
CA PHE A 95 10.61 1.57 3.35
C PHE A 95 9.49 0.81 2.62
N HIS A 96 8.47 1.55 2.20
CA HIS A 96 7.28 0.99 1.58
C HIS A 96 7.61 0.12 0.36
N GLY A 97 7.11 -1.13 0.36
CA GLY A 97 7.28 -2.08 -0.74
C GLY A 97 8.63 -2.80 -0.79
N LEU A 98 9.53 -2.59 0.18
CA LEU A 98 10.80 -3.31 0.25
C LEU A 98 10.62 -4.82 0.48
N ASP A 99 9.60 -5.21 1.25
CA ASP A 99 9.21 -6.59 1.52
C ASP A 99 8.86 -7.38 0.25
N HIS A 100 8.29 -6.72 -0.78
CA HIS A 100 8.01 -7.33 -2.08
C HIS A 100 9.27 -7.88 -2.75
N ALA A 101 10.42 -7.25 -2.52
CA ALA A 101 11.72 -7.70 -3.03
C ALA A 101 12.20 -9.01 -2.40
N TYR A 102 11.53 -9.49 -1.37
CA TYR A 102 11.82 -10.76 -0.71
C TYR A 102 10.72 -11.80 -0.89
N ILE A 103 9.51 -11.38 -1.30
CA ILE A 103 8.38 -12.27 -1.60
C ILE A 103 8.38 -12.70 -3.07
N PHE A 104 8.56 -11.75 -4.00
CA PHE A 104 8.27 -11.99 -5.42
C PHE A 104 9.49 -11.92 -6.34
N SER A 105 10.51 -11.15 -5.99
CA SER A 105 11.66 -10.97 -6.87
C SER A 105 12.97 -10.78 -6.08
N ARG A 106 13.98 -10.11 -6.67
CA ARG A 106 15.20 -9.61 -5.99
C ARG A 106 15.22 -8.07 -6.01
N GLY A 107 14.03 -7.49 -6.11
CA GLY A 107 13.78 -6.07 -6.36
C GLY A 107 12.29 -5.74 -6.42
N TYR A 108 11.94 -4.62 -7.03
CA TYR A 108 10.56 -4.23 -7.30
C TYR A 108 10.36 -4.22 -8.81
N SER A 109 9.24 -4.80 -9.29
CA SER A 109 9.04 -5.12 -10.72
C SER A 109 9.05 -3.93 -11.67
N SER A 110 9.02 -2.69 -11.17
CA SER A 110 9.09 -1.49 -12.00
C SER A 110 10.50 -0.92 -12.12
N ASN A 111 11.24 -0.70 -11.03
CA ASN A 111 12.38 0.22 -11.05
C ASN A 111 13.48 -0.03 -9.99
N PHE A 112 13.42 -1.07 -9.14
CA PHE A 112 14.36 -1.21 -8.01
C PHE A 112 15.02 -2.59 -7.99
N GLU A 113 16.32 -2.67 -7.68
CA GLU A 113 17.06 -3.92 -7.58
C GLU A 113 18.14 -3.91 -6.49
N ILE A 114 18.23 -5.01 -5.73
CA ILE A 114 19.25 -5.18 -4.68
C ILE A 114 20.44 -5.94 -5.29
N LYS A 115 21.62 -5.30 -5.35
CA LYS A 115 22.84 -5.90 -5.93
C LYS A 115 24.09 -5.70 -5.07
N PRO A 116 24.83 -6.77 -4.73
CA PRO A 116 24.50 -8.18 -4.97
C PRO A 116 23.38 -8.69 -4.04
N PHE A 117 22.54 -9.61 -4.49
CA PHE A 117 21.58 -10.28 -3.59
C PHE A 117 22.35 -11.30 -2.72
N THR A 118 22.47 -11.03 -1.42
CA THR A 118 23.36 -11.81 -0.54
C THR A 118 22.68 -13.09 -0.04
N LYS A 119 23.47 -13.99 0.56
CA LYS A 119 22.92 -15.18 1.24
C LYS A 119 21.97 -14.83 2.39
N LYS A 120 22.17 -13.67 3.03
CA LYS A 120 21.29 -13.17 4.09
C LYS A 120 19.94 -12.76 3.50
N ASP A 121 19.95 -12.10 2.35
CA ASP A 121 18.75 -11.76 1.59
C ASP A 121 17.99 -13.02 1.11
N GLU A 122 18.71 -14.04 0.62
CA GLU A 122 18.13 -15.35 0.28
C GLU A 122 17.49 -16.04 1.48
N THR A 123 18.13 -15.94 2.65
CA THR A 123 17.61 -16.51 3.91
C THR A 123 16.32 -15.81 4.31
N LEU A 124 16.28 -14.48 4.24
CA LEU A 124 15.07 -13.71 4.53
C LEU A 124 13.95 -14.05 3.54
N SER A 125 14.25 -14.03 2.23
CA SER A 125 13.27 -14.34 1.18
C SER A 125 12.67 -15.73 1.36
N THR A 126 13.51 -16.73 1.64
CA THR A 126 13.06 -18.10 1.91
C THR A 126 12.20 -18.17 3.16
N MET A 127 12.61 -17.49 4.24
CA MET A 127 11.86 -17.47 5.50
C MET A 127 10.49 -16.82 5.32
N LEU A 128 10.43 -15.63 4.74
CA LEU A 128 9.20 -14.87 4.55
C LEU A 128 8.23 -15.59 3.60
N THR A 129 8.75 -16.15 2.51
CA THR A 129 7.94 -16.95 1.57
C THR A 129 7.39 -18.21 2.22
N ASN A 130 8.18 -18.87 3.09
CA ASN A 130 7.69 -20.03 3.83
C ASN A 130 6.59 -19.65 4.83
N MET A 131 6.73 -18.55 5.56
CA MET A 131 5.69 -18.06 6.47
C MET A 131 4.39 -17.77 5.72
N LEU A 132 4.48 -17.02 4.61
CA LEU A 132 3.31 -16.69 3.79
C LEU A 132 2.65 -17.95 3.20
N THR A 133 3.43 -18.86 2.63
CA THR A 133 2.88 -20.08 2.03
C THR A 133 2.33 -21.05 3.07
N ASN A 134 2.86 -21.09 4.29
CA ASN A 134 2.27 -21.87 5.38
C ASN A 134 0.93 -21.28 5.81
N PHE A 135 0.84 -19.95 5.97
CA PHE A 135 -0.43 -19.29 6.26
C PHE A 135 -1.50 -19.59 5.20
N VAL A 136 -1.14 -19.53 3.91
CA VAL A 136 -2.07 -19.88 2.82
C VAL A 136 -2.51 -21.35 2.87
N LYS A 137 -1.63 -22.28 3.29
CA LYS A 137 -1.94 -23.72 3.32
C LYS A 137 -2.75 -24.13 4.54
N THR A 138 -2.44 -23.57 5.72
CA THR A 138 -2.92 -24.08 7.01
C THR A 138 -3.53 -23.02 7.91
N GLY A 139 -3.49 -21.74 7.53
CA GLY A 139 -3.91 -20.63 8.39
C GLY A 139 -2.93 -20.32 9.54
N ASP A 140 -1.72 -20.88 9.52
CA ASP A 140 -0.67 -20.66 10.52
C ASP A 140 0.66 -20.37 9.80
N PRO A 141 1.26 -19.17 9.97
CA PRO A 141 2.52 -18.79 9.34
C PRO A 141 3.75 -19.41 10.00
N SER A 142 3.60 -20.19 11.07
CA SER A 142 4.70 -20.84 11.77
C SER A 142 5.56 -21.69 10.85
N THR A 143 6.86 -21.70 11.10
CA THR A 143 7.83 -22.56 10.40
C THR A 143 8.40 -23.59 11.36
N LYS A 144 9.12 -24.60 10.85
CA LYS A 144 9.80 -25.60 11.70
C LYS A 144 10.78 -24.99 12.71
N ARG A 145 11.27 -23.77 12.45
CA ARG A 145 12.30 -23.10 13.25
C ARG A 145 11.76 -21.91 14.06
N PHE A 146 10.51 -21.51 13.83
CA PHE A 146 9.93 -20.34 14.46
C PHE A 146 8.41 -20.51 14.60
N ALA A 147 7.92 -20.44 15.83
CA ALA A 147 6.49 -20.44 16.13
C ALA A 147 5.99 -18.99 16.07
N PHE A 148 5.04 -18.73 15.18
CA PHE A 148 4.46 -17.41 15.00
C PHE A 148 3.23 -17.27 15.91
N PRO A 149 3.27 -16.44 16.95
CA PRO A 149 2.15 -16.32 17.88
C PRO A 149 0.95 -15.63 17.19
N PRO A 150 -0.28 -16.13 17.39
CA PRO A 150 -1.47 -15.39 16.98
C PRO A 150 -1.60 -14.11 17.84
N PHE A 151 -2.03 -13.03 17.21
CA PHE A 151 -2.30 -11.78 17.88
C PHE A 151 -3.60 -11.88 18.69
N THR A 152 -3.57 -11.39 19.93
CA THR A 152 -4.76 -11.15 20.74
C THR A 152 -4.70 -9.74 21.32
N ASN A 153 -5.87 -9.13 21.58
CA ASN A 153 -5.93 -7.79 22.20
C ASN A 153 -5.40 -7.77 23.65
N GLU A 154 -5.14 -8.94 24.24
CA GLU A 154 -4.63 -9.09 25.61
C GLU A 154 -3.10 -9.16 25.62
N SER A 155 -2.51 -9.92 24.70
CA SER A 155 -1.06 -10.07 24.60
C SER A 155 -0.41 -8.96 23.77
N SER A 156 -1.13 -8.42 22.78
CA SER A 156 -0.64 -7.50 21.74
C SER A 156 0.76 -7.91 21.27
N GLN A 157 0.90 -9.07 20.65
CA GLN A 157 2.21 -9.56 20.17
C GLN A 157 2.27 -9.57 18.66
N TYR A 158 3.40 -9.12 18.11
CA TYR A 158 3.68 -9.18 16.68
C TYR A 158 5.10 -9.68 16.42
N VAL A 159 5.37 -10.03 15.16
CA VAL A 159 6.69 -10.53 14.74
C VAL A 159 7.44 -9.46 13.97
N SER A 160 8.61 -9.06 14.46
CA SER A 160 9.58 -8.28 13.70
C SER A 160 10.29 -9.20 12.70
N ILE A 161 10.03 -8.99 11.42
CA ILE A 161 10.65 -9.73 10.31
C ILE A 161 12.04 -9.15 10.08
N ASN A 162 13.02 -9.86 10.61
CA ASN A 162 14.44 -9.64 10.41
C ASN A 162 15.15 -11.02 10.35
N VAL A 163 16.48 -11.04 10.26
CA VAL A 163 17.28 -12.27 10.32
C VAL A 163 18.12 -12.26 11.60
N PRO A 164 17.73 -12.98 12.68
CA PRO A 164 16.53 -13.81 12.83
C PRO A 164 15.25 -13.01 13.17
N PRO A 165 14.04 -13.59 12.98
CA PRO A 165 12.79 -12.97 13.35
C PRO A 165 12.65 -12.92 14.87
N LYS A 166 11.96 -11.90 15.37
CA LYS A 166 11.76 -11.66 16.82
C LYS A 166 10.30 -11.45 17.13
N ILE A 167 9.89 -11.86 18.32
CA ILE A 167 8.55 -11.55 18.85
C ILE A 167 8.69 -10.27 19.67
N GLU A 168 7.89 -9.27 19.32
CA GLU A 168 7.79 -8.00 20.02
C GLU A 168 6.46 -7.94 20.78
N ASN A 169 6.47 -7.24 21.91
CA ASN A 169 5.28 -7.04 22.74
C ASN A 169 4.78 -5.60 22.62
N GLY A 170 3.47 -5.43 22.61
CA GLY A 170 2.80 -4.16 22.39
C GLY A 170 2.20 -4.04 20.99
N ASP A 171 1.40 -3.00 20.80
CA ASP A 171 0.81 -2.68 19.50
C ASP A 171 1.91 -2.34 18.47
N LEU A 172 1.58 -2.46 17.18
CA LEU A 172 2.50 -2.16 16.09
C LEU A 172 2.99 -0.70 16.22
N HIS A 173 4.31 -0.48 16.35
CA HIS A 173 4.90 0.85 16.54
C HIS A 173 4.29 1.66 17.70
N TRP A 174 3.99 0.99 18.83
CA TRP A 174 3.56 1.70 20.03
C TRP A 174 4.52 2.85 20.40
N PRO A 175 4.01 4.06 20.77
CA PRO A 175 2.62 4.39 21.10
C PRO A 175 1.79 4.98 19.94
N SER A 176 2.34 5.07 18.73
CA SER A 176 1.75 5.86 17.64
C SER A 176 0.29 5.51 17.30
N PRO A 177 -0.12 4.23 17.15
CA PRO A 177 -1.51 3.92 16.84
C PRO A 177 -2.48 4.33 17.93
N LYS A 178 -2.06 4.32 19.20
CA LYS A 178 -2.91 4.75 20.31
C LYS A 178 -3.17 6.25 20.24
N PHE A 179 -2.14 7.03 19.94
CA PHE A 179 -2.30 8.46 19.71
C PHE A 179 -3.27 8.72 18.56
N TRP A 180 -3.03 8.17 17.37
CA TRP A 180 -3.85 8.45 16.19
C TRP A 180 -5.27 7.87 16.24
N ASN A 181 -5.45 6.66 16.79
CA ASN A 181 -6.77 6.03 16.84
C ASN A 181 -7.61 6.43 18.06
N VAL A 182 -7.00 6.88 19.16
CA VAL A 182 -7.74 7.21 20.40
C VAL A 182 -7.63 8.69 20.73
N GLU A 183 -6.41 9.20 20.90
CA GLU A 183 -6.19 10.56 21.42
C GLU A 183 -6.54 11.63 20.39
N ALA A 184 -6.15 11.45 19.12
CA ALA A 184 -6.50 12.36 18.04
C ALA A 184 -8.02 12.41 17.81
N GLU A 185 -8.71 11.28 17.91
CA GLU A 185 -10.18 11.25 17.83
C GLU A 185 -10.80 12.01 19.01
N LEU A 186 -10.30 11.83 20.23
CA LEU A 186 -10.76 12.59 21.40
C LEU A 186 -10.52 14.09 21.21
N ILE A 187 -9.32 14.50 20.76
CA ILE A 187 -9.00 15.90 20.49
C ILE A 187 -9.98 16.47 19.46
N SER A 188 -10.25 15.76 18.37
CA SER A 188 -11.18 16.21 17.32
C SER A 188 -12.61 16.49 17.82
N LYS A 189 -13.05 15.83 18.90
CA LYS A 189 -14.37 16.04 19.51
C LYS A 189 -14.44 17.35 20.30
N TYR A 190 -13.31 17.85 20.78
CA TYR A 190 -13.20 19.05 21.61
C TYR A 190 -12.58 20.25 20.90
N VAL A 191 -12.00 20.05 19.71
CA VAL A 191 -11.74 21.15 18.79
C VAL A 191 -13.11 21.78 18.50
N PRO A 192 -13.34 23.05 18.90
CA PRO A 192 -14.57 23.73 18.55
C PRO A 192 -14.78 23.54 17.05
N ARG A 193 -15.98 23.17 16.64
CA ARG A 193 -16.43 23.49 15.29
C ARG A 193 -16.57 25.00 15.19
N ASP A 194 -15.49 25.75 15.39
CA ASP A 194 -15.36 27.15 14.99
C ASP A 194 -15.32 27.11 13.46
N GLY A 195 -16.48 26.84 12.88
CA GLY A 195 -16.55 26.28 11.54
C GLY A 195 -17.85 25.56 11.19
N ASP A 196 -19.01 26.07 11.62
CA ASP A 196 -20.18 26.10 10.73
C ASP A 196 -19.97 27.11 9.58
N THR A 197 -18.73 27.53 9.32
CA THR A 197 -18.28 27.69 7.94
C THR A 197 -18.30 26.29 7.33
N VAL A 198 -19.38 25.99 6.62
CA VAL A 198 -19.22 25.37 5.31
C VAL A 198 -18.07 26.14 4.67
N ALA A 199 -16.85 25.60 4.72
CA ALA A 199 -15.77 26.06 3.88
C ALA A 199 -16.34 25.81 2.51
N ASP A 200 -16.98 26.84 1.95
CA ASP A 200 -17.47 26.82 0.60
C ASP A 200 -16.25 26.37 -0.20
N PRO A 201 -16.24 25.16 -0.78
CA PRO A 201 -15.07 24.67 -1.51
C PRO A 201 -14.76 25.61 -2.69
N ASP A 202 -15.68 26.52 -3.02
CA ASP A 202 -15.52 27.57 -4.00
C ASP A 202 -14.86 28.86 -3.44
N ALA A 203 -14.71 29.04 -2.13
CA ALA A 203 -14.18 30.26 -1.51
C ALA A 203 -12.70 30.52 -1.83
N ASP A 204 -11.91 29.45 -1.97
CA ASP A 204 -10.47 29.52 -2.29
C ASP A 204 -10.16 29.39 -3.79
N LEU A 205 -11.18 29.25 -4.65
CA LEU A 205 -10.98 29.10 -6.09
C LEU A 205 -10.90 30.45 -6.80
N THR A 206 -9.89 30.60 -7.64
CA THR A 206 -9.77 31.73 -8.57
C THR A 206 -10.95 31.74 -9.57
N ASN A 207 -11.26 32.90 -10.14
CA ASN A 207 -12.40 33.04 -11.07
C ASN A 207 -12.27 32.09 -12.27
N GLU A 208 -11.05 31.80 -12.72
CA GLU A 208 -10.76 30.84 -13.78
C GLU A 208 -11.12 29.40 -13.38
N GLU A 209 -10.78 28.97 -12.17
CA GLU A 209 -11.05 27.62 -11.66
C GLU A 209 -12.55 27.36 -11.47
N ARG A 210 -13.31 28.37 -11.02
CA ARG A 210 -14.78 28.28 -10.92
C ARG A 210 -15.43 28.05 -12.28
N VAL A 211 -14.94 28.72 -13.33
CA VAL A 211 -15.43 28.52 -14.70
C VAL A 211 -15.07 27.12 -15.21
N GLN A 212 -13.87 26.63 -14.91
CA GLN A 212 -13.43 25.28 -15.27
C GLN A 212 -14.26 24.19 -14.58
N LEU A 213 -14.53 24.31 -13.28
CA LEU A 213 -15.39 23.38 -12.55
C LEU A 213 -16.84 23.42 -13.05
N GLY A 214 -17.35 24.61 -13.40
CA GLY A 214 -18.66 24.76 -14.04
C GLY A 214 -18.72 24.10 -15.42
N ALA A 215 -17.63 24.12 -16.20
CA ALA A 215 -17.54 23.37 -17.45
C ALA A 215 -17.45 21.85 -17.20
N TYR A 216 -16.67 21.42 -16.21
CA TYR A 216 -16.49 20.02 -15.86
C TYR A 216 -17.78 19.38 -15.35
N ARG A 217 -18.54 20.06 -14.49
CA ARG A 217 -19.84 19.60 -13.99
C ARG A 217 -20.85 19.41 -15.14
N ARG A 218 -20.85 20.33 -16.12
CA ARG A 218 -21.71 20.21 -17.31
C ARG A 218 -21.28 19.08 -18.23
N ALA A 219 -19.98 18.89 -18.43
CA ALA A 219 -19.42 17.78 -19.21
C ALA A 219 -19.75 16.42 -18.57
N TRP A 220 -19.68 16.35 -17.24
CA TRP A 220 -20.08 15.17 -16.46
C TRP A 220 -21.54 14.81 -16.68
N TRP A 221 -22.46 15.77 -16.55
CA TRP A 221 -23.88 15.56 -16.85
C TRP A 221 -24.12 15.12 -18.30
N ALA A 222 -23.42 15.74 -19.26
CA ALA A 222 -23.52 15.36 -20.67
C ALA A 222 -23.06 13.91 -20.93
N LEU A 223 -22.01 13.46 -20.24
CA LEU A 223 -21.52 12.08 -20.32
C LEU A 223 -22.60 11.09 -19.83
N TRP A 224 -23.23 11.35 -18.69
CA TRP A 224 -24.29 10.48 -18.17
C TRP A 224 -25.52 10.44 -19.09
N VAL A 225 -25.91 11.58 -19.66
CA VAL A 225 -26.99 11.63 -20.66
C VAL A 225 -26.64 10.79 -21.88
N LEU A 226 -25.41 10.86 -22.39
CA LEU A 226 -24.95 10.04 -23.51
C LEU A 226 -25.04 8.53 -23.17
N VAL A 227 -24.57 8.14 -21.98
CA VAL A 227 -24.63 6.73 -21.52
C VAL A 227 -26.08 6.23 -21.47
N ILE A 228 -27.01 7.04 -20.95
CA ILE A 228 -28.44 6.70 -20.90
C ILE A 228 -29.01 6.53 -22.32
N ILE A 229 -28.70 7.44 -23.24
CA ILE A 229 -29.17 7.35 -24.63
C ILE A 229 -28.65 6.07 -25.30
N LEU A 230 -27.35 5.77 -25.15
CA LEU A 230 -26.76 4.56 -25.71
C LEU A 230 -27.40 3.29 -25.12
N ALA A 231 -27.67 3.28 -23.80
CA ALA A 231 -28.36 2.17 -23.16
C ALA A 231 -29.77 1.97 -23.74
N VAL A 232 -30.56 3.04 -23.92
CA VAL A 232 -31.89 2.97 -24.52
C VAL A 232 -31.84 2.45 -25.96
N VAL A 233 -30.86 2.88 -26.76
CA VAL A 233 -30.69 2.39 -28.13
C VAL A 233 -30.35 0.90 -28.16
N ILE A 234 -29.39 0.47 -27.35
CA ILE A 234 -28.96 -0.94 -27.29
C ILE A 234 -30.13 -1.83 -26.83
N TRP A 235 -30.80 -1.46 -25.74
CA TRP A 235 -31.95 -2.21 -25.22
C TRP A 235 -33.13 -2.20 -26.19
N GLY A 236 -33.36 -1.10 -26.90
CA GLY A 236 -34.35 -1.02 -27.97
C GLY A 236 -34.05 -1.99 -29.12
N ILE A 237 -32.78 -2.10 -29.55
CA ILE A 237 -32.35 -3.07 -30.57
C ILE A 237 -32.53 -4.50 -30.07
N VAL A 238 -32.13 -4.80 -28.83
CA VAL A 238 -32.31 -6.13 -28.23
C VAL A 238 -33.78 -6.52 -28.15
N ALA A 239 -34.64 -5.62 -27.66
CA ALA A 239 -36.09 -5.84 -27.58
C ALA A 239 -36.70 -6.06 -28.98
N TYR A 240 -36.31 -5.25 -29.97
CA TYR A 240 -36.73 -5.42 -31.36
C TYR A 240 -36.32 -6.79 -31.92
N CYS A 241 -35.08 -7.22 -31.69
CA CYS A 241 -34.59 -8.53 -32.12
C CYS A 241 -35.36 -9.68 -31.46
N ILE A 242 -35.68 -9.58 -30.17
CA ILE A 242 -36.46 -10.61 -29.45
C ILE A 242 -37.89 -10.69 -29.99
N LEU A 243 -38.56 -9.55 -30.16
CA LEU A 243 -39.93 -9.49 -30.69
C LEU A 243 -39.99 -10.03 -32.12
N ARG A 244 -39.00 -9.71 -32.97
CA ARG A 244 -38.93 -10.23 -34.34
C ARG A 244 -38.67 -11.74 -34.38
N LYS A 245 -37.91 -12.28 -33.41
CA LYS A 245 -37.63 -13.72 -33.29
C LYS A 245 -38.85 -14.51 -32.79
N GLN A 246 -39.70 -13.91 -31.95
CA GLN A 246 -40.97 -14.53 -31.52
C GLN A 246 -42.02 -14.63 -32.64
N CYS A 247 -42.02 -13.72 -33.62
CA CYS A 247 -42.87 -13.85 -34.82
C CYS A 247 -42.40 -14.95 -35.80
N SER A 248 -41.24 -15.58 -35.58
CA SER A 248 -40.72 -16.68 -36.41
C SER A 248 -40.68 -18.00 -35.62
N VAL A 249 -41.83 -18.42 -35.08
CA VAL A 249 -42.03 -19.79 -34.59
C VAL A 249 -42.85 -20.57 -35.60
N ARG A 250 -42.19 -21.12 -36.62
CA ARG A 250 -42.67 -22.33 -37.30
C ARG A 250 -42.06 -23.50 -36.56
N SER A 251 -42.81 -24.03 -35.60
CA SER A 251 -42.47 -25.26 -34.87
C SER A 251 -42.16 -26.39 -35.84
N LYS A 252 -40.90 -26.82 -35.90
CA LYS A 252 -40.56 -28.17 -36.35
C LYS A 252 -40.31 -29.01 -35.10
N PRO A 253 -41.06 -30.09 -34.86
CA PRO A 253 -40.72 -31.04 -33.81
C PRO A 253 -39.38 -31.70 -34.14
N TYR A 254 -38.55 -31.94 -33.14
CA TYR A 254 -37.28 -32.65 -33.29
C TYR A 254 -37.55 -34.14 -33.52
N ASP A 255 -37.27 -34.65 -34.72
CA ASP A 255 -37.49 -36.06 -35.14
C ASP A 255 -36.50 -37.08 -34.52
N ASN A 256 -35.72 -36.71 -33.51
CA ASN A 256 -34.53 -37.49 -33.11
C ASN A 256 -34.59 -38.10 -31.69
N ILE A 257 -35.76 -38.18 -31.05
CA ILE A 257 -35.89 -38.87 -29.75
C ILE A 257 -36.61 -40.21 -29.96
N VAL A 258 -35.82 -41.27 -30.11
CA VAL A 258 -36.30 -42.64 -29.99
C VAL A 258 -36.28 -42.99 -28.50
N VAL A 259 -37.46 -43.12 -27.89
CA VAL A 259 -37.61 -43.70 -26.55
C VAL A 259 -37.72 -45.22 -26.72
N PRO A 260 -36.78 -46.03 -26.21
CA PRO A 260 -36.92 -47.48 -26.22
C PRO A 260 -38.04 -47.87 -25.24
N ARG A 261 -38.94 -48.75 -25.67
CA ARG A 261 -39.88 -49.46 -24.80
C ARG A 261 -39.17 -50.56 -24.02
#